data_AF-A0A957PDS5-F1
#
_entry.id   AF-A0A957PDS5-F1
#
_cell.length_a   1.000
_cell.length_b   1.000
_cell.length_c   1.000
_cell.angle_alpha   90.00
_cell.angle_beta   90.00
_cell.angle_gamma   90.00
#
_symmetry.space_group_name_H-M   'P 1'
#
loop_
_entity.id
_entity.type
_entity.pdbx_description
1 polymer ?
#
loop_
_entity_poly.entity_id
_entity_poly.type
_entity_poly.pdbx_seq_one_letter_code
_entity_poly.pdbx_strand_id
1 'polypeptide(L)'
;MDFAIGQHIIHPSHGPGEIIDIEEQMLLKKKGKQEYYVIRFANKRLVVRVPMKDATERGLRQVMSTAKSKQVISALRKMPQELPQDFKERRKQIEEMIFSGAPIKIAEAVRELTWRGHEKNLNISDQKLLEQGREMLIDELCLAINAEPTTVSDTINEALTFSNETMLAA
;
A
#
# COMPACT_ATOMS: atom_id res chain seq x y z
N MET A 1 -20.24 1.20 -0.34
CA MET A 1 -19.56 2.52 -0.42
C MET A 1 -19.34 2.73 -1.90
N ASP A 2 -19.94 3.76 -2.47
CA ASP A 2 -19.79 4.04 -3.90
C ASP A 2 -18.65 5.05 -4.08
N PHE A 3 -17.91 4.89 -5.17
CA PHE A 3 -16.81 5.78 -5.51
C PHE A 3 -17.24 6.79 -6.57
N ALA A 4 -16.69 7.98 -6.54
CA ALA A 4 -17.02 9.05 -7.47
C ALA A 4 -15.99 9.17 -8.60
N ILE A 5 -16.40 9.74 -9.73
CA ILE A 5 -15.48 10.16 -10.81
C ILE A 5 -14.51 11.21 -10.25
N GLY A 6 -13.23 11.08 -10.59
CA GLY A 6 -12.12 11.88 -10.06
C GLY A 6 -11.59 11.39 -8.70
N GLN A 7 -12.18 10.35 -8.11
CA GLN A 7 -11.70 9.81 -6.84
C GLN A 7 -10.48 8.91 -7.03
N HIS A 8 -9.47 9.12 -6.19
CA HIS A 8 -8.31 8.24 -6.08
C HIS A 8 -8.64 7.00 -5.25
N ILE A 9 -8.26 5.84 -5.76
CA ILE A 9 -8.48 4.52 -5.17
C ILE A 9 -7.19 3.70 -5.19
N ILE A 10 -7.18 2.59 -4.45
CA ILE A 10 -6.13 1.57 -4.50
C ILE A 10 -6.77 0.26 -4.97
N HIS A 11 -6.21 -0.32 -6.02
CA HIS A 11 -6.55 -1.65 -6.53
C HIS A 11 -5.47 -2.65 -6.09
N PRO A 12 -5.83 -3.82 -5.53
CA PRO A 12 -4.88 -4.74 -4.91
C PRO A 12 -3.75 -5.19 -5.85
N SER A 13 -4.07 -5.46 -7.12
CA SER A 13 -3.08 -5.94 -8.10
C SER A 13 -2.41 -4.83 -8.92
N HIS A 14 -2.97 -3.61 -8.91
CA HIS A 14 -2.56 -2.57 -9.84
C HIS A 14 -2.03 -1.31 -9.15
N GLY A 15 -2.22 -1.18 -7.84
CA GLY A 15 -1.76 -0.03 -7.06
C GLY A 15 -2.75 1.12 -7.14
N PRO A 16 -2.28 2.37 -7.01
CA PRO A 16 -3.13 3.53 -7.08
C PRO A 16 -3.68 3.83 -8.45
N GLY A 17 -4.96 4.19 -8.50
CA GLY A 17 -5.64 4.58 -9.71
C GLY A 17 -6.69 5.66 -9.44
N GLU A 18 -7.20 6.23 -10.51
CA GLU A 18 -8.24 7.26 -10.50
C GLU A 18 -9.47 6.74 -11.26
N ILE A 19 -10.65 6.96 -10.71
CA ILE A 19 -11.89 6.66 -11.42
C ILE A 19 -12.13 7.76 -12.45
N ILE A 20 -12.07 7.41 -13.72
CA ILE A 20 -12.25 8.35 -14.83
C ILE A 20 -13.67 8.35 -15.39
N ASP A 21 -14.43 7.27 -15.18
CA ASP A 21 -15.79 7.14 -15.68
C ASP A 21 -16.58 6.05 -14.93
N ILE A 22 -17.91 6.09 -15.07
CA ILE A 22 -18.84 5.05 -14.61
C ILE A 22 -19.70 4.62 -15.80
N GLU A 23 -19.44 3.41 -16.30
CA GLU A 23 -20.12 2.86 -17.48
C GLU A 23 -21.27 1.92 -17.06
N GLU A 24 -22.46 2.08 -17.66
CA GLU A 24 -23.55 1.11 -17.56
C GLU A 24 -23.53 0.17 -18.78
N GLN A 25 -23.49 -1.15 -18.56
CA GLN A 25 -23.60 -2.14 -19.62
C GLN A 25 -24.79 -3.07 -19.40
N MET A 26 -25.52 -3.36 -20.49
CA MET A 26 -26.61 -4.33 -20.51
C MET A 26 -26.05 -5.72 -20.77
N LEU A 27 -26.19 -6.63 -19.81
CA LEU A 27 -25.69 -7.99 -19.97
C LEU A 27 -26.71 -8.83 -20.74
N LEU A 28 -26.44 -9.21 -21.99
CA LEU A 28 -27.37 -10.02 -22.79
C LEU A 28 -27.81 -11.33 -22.12
N LYS A 29 -27.00 -11.88 -21.19
CA LYS A 29 -27.25 -13.15 -20.49
C LYS A 29 -27.95 -13.01 -19.12
N LYS A 30 -28.01 -11.82 -18.53
CA LYS A 30 -28.68 -11.57 -17.23
C LYS A 30 -29.66 -10.43 -17.46
N LYS A 31 -30.95 -10.62 -17.16
CA LYS A 31 -31.94 -9.52 -17.21
C LYS A 31 -31.57 -8.45 -16.18
N GLY A 32 -30.71 -7.50 -16.55
CA GLY A 32 -30.22 -6.47 -15.64
C GLY A 32 -29.15 -5.57 -16.28
N LYS A 33 -29.10 -4.34 -15.77
CA LYS A 33 -28.03 -3.36 -16.00
C LYS A 33 -26.90 -3.65 -15.00
N GLN A 34 -25.65 -3.59 -15.45
CA GLN A 34 -24.48 -3.68 -14.57
C GLN A 34 -23.59 -2.46 -14.78
N GLU A 35 -23.27 -1.79 -13.69
CA GLU A 35 -22.40 -0.61 -13.70
C GLU A 35 -20.95 -1.02 -13.38
N TYR A 36 -20.02 -0.30 -14.00
CA TYR A 36 -18.59 -0.55 -13.92
C TYR A 36 -17.85 0.75 -13.59
N TYR A 37 -16.94 0.69 -12.63
CA TYR A 37 -15.91 1.71 -12.46
C TYR A 37 -14.87 1.57 -13.56
N VAL A 38 -14.60 2.65 -14.28
CA VAL A 38 -13.48 2.74 -15.23
C VAL A 38 -12.31 3.42 -14.52
N ILE A 39 -11.24 2.66 -14.29
CA ILE A 39 -10.11 3.08 -13.45
C ILE A 39 -8.87 3.21 -14.31
N ARG A 40 -8.19 4.36 -14.23
CA ARG A 40 -6.92 4.62 -14.88
C ARG A 40 -5.76 4.52 -13.88
N PHE A 41 -4.74 3.74 -14.21
CA PHE A 41 -3.52 3.62 -13.42
C PHE A 41 -2.39 4.41 -14.08
N ALA A 42 -1.99 5.52 -13.47
CA ALA A 42 -0.99 6.45 -14.02
C ALA A 42 0.34 5.74 -14.35
N ASN A 43 0.76 4.83 -13.48
CA ASN A 43 2.04 4.14 -13.60
C ASN A 43 2.07 3.09 -14.73
N LYS A 44 0.91 2.69 -15.29
CA LYS A 44 0.81 1.52 -16.19
C LYS A 44 0.15 1.80 -17.54
N ARG A 45 -0.25 3.04 -17.85
CA ARG A 45 -1.09 3.38 -19.04
C ARG A 45 -2.22 2.36 -19.26
N LEU A 46 -2.78 1.86 -18.17
CA LEU A 46 -3.75 0.76 -18.15
C LEU A 46 -5.10 1.29 -17.65
N VAL A 47 -6.17 0.86 -18.31
CA VAL A 47 -7.54 1.12 -17.89
C VAL A 47 -8.21 -0.20 -17.53
N VAL A 48 -8.78 -0.29 -16.34
CA VAL A 48 -9.47 -1.49 -15.83
C VAL A 48 -10.93 -1.17 -15.55
N ARG A 49 -11.83 -2.10 -15.91
CA ARG A 49 -13.26 -2.01 -15.61
C ARG A 49 -13.59 -2.96 -14.46
N VAL A 50 -14.10 -2.41 -13.36
CA VAL A 50 -14.45 -3.18 -12.16
C VAL A 50 -15.96 -3.08 -11.93
N PRO A 51 -16.71 -4.20 -11.87
CA PRO A 51 -18.13 -4.17 -11.53
C PRO A 51 -18.37 -3.49 -10.18
N MET A 52 -19.25 -2.50 -10.13
CA MET A 52 -19.50 -1.74 -8.89
C MET A 52 -19.99 -2.65 -7.75
N LYS A 53 -20.83 -3.64 -8.07
CA LYS A 53 -21.47 -4.54 -7.11
C LYS A 53 -20.48 -5.26 -6.19
N ASP A 54 -19.34 -5.68 -6.74
CA ASP A 54 -18.36 -6.48 -6.01
C ASP A 54 -17.03 -5.72 -5.83
N ALA A 55 -17.01 -4.39 -6.06
CA ALA A 55 -15.77 -3.63 -6.09
C ALA A 55 -15.00 -3.72 -4.76
N THR A 56 -15.71 -3.57 -3.64
CA THR A 56 -15.12 -3.70 -2.29
C THR A 56 -14.68 -5.13 -2.00
N GLU A 57 -15.46 -6.14 -2.41
CA GLU A 57 -15.10 -7.56 -2.25
C GLU A 57 -13.85 -7.94 -3.06
N ARG A 58 -13.63 -7.27 -4.20
CA ARG A 58 -12.42 -7.39 -5.02
C ARG A 58 -11.25 -6.56 -4.48
N GLY A 59 -11.37 -5.99 -3.29
CA GLY A 59 -10.30 -5.26 -2.61
C GLY A 59 -10.12 -3.81 -3.08
N LEU A 60 -11.05 -3.27 -3.86
CA LEU A 60 -11.00 -1.85 -4.24
C LEU A 60 -11.27 -1.00 -2.99
N ARG A 61 -10.37 -0.08 -2.69
CA ARG A 61 -10.46 0.79 -1.51
C ARG A 61 -10.11 2.24 -1.83
N GLN A 62 -10.53 3.12 -0.95
CA GLN A 62 -10.12 4.52 -1.02
C GLN A 62 -8.65 4.67 -0.62
N VAL A 63 -7.98 5.68 -1.19
CA VAL A 63 -6.68 6.14 -0.68
C VAL A 63 -6.84 6.55 0.79
N MET A 64 -5.79 6.30 1.58
CA MET A 64 -5.80 6.69 2.99
C MET A 64 -6.05 8.19 3.19
N SER A 65 -6.73 8.56 4.28
CA SER A 65 -6.91 9.97 4.63
C SER A 65 -5.60 10.58 5.16
N THR A 66 -5.50 11.91 5.16
CA THR A 66 -4.38 12.64 5.78
C THR A 66 -4.22 12.34 7.28
N ALA A 67 -5.30 12.01 7.99
CA ALA A 67 -5.21 11.56 9.38
C ALA A 67 -4.59 10.16 9.47
N LYS A 68 -4.94 9.26 8.53
CA LYS A 68 -4.38 7.92 8.46
C LYS A 68 -2.92 7.93 8.02
N SER A 69 -2.51 8.82 7.11
CA SER A 69 -1.11 8.97 6.71
C SER A 69 -0.21 9.32 7.89
N LYS A 70 -0.66 10.22 8.78
CA LYS A 70 0.05 10.51 10.04
C LYS A 70 0.21 9.26 10.93
N GLN A 71 -0.80 8.40 11.01
CA GLN A 71 -0.70 7.12 11.74
C GLN A 71 0.30 6.16 11.09
N VAL A 72 0.34 6.10 9.76
CA VAL A 72 1.30 5.29 9.00
C VAL A 72 2.73 5.74 9.27
N ILE A 73 3.00 7.05 9.17
CA ILE A 73 4.32 7.61 9.52
C ILE A 73 4.67 7.36 10.98
N SER A 74 3.70 7.48 11.90
CA SER A 74 3.92 7.14 13.31
C SER A 74 4.25 5.66 13.52
N ALA A 75 3.65 4.75 12.75
CA ALA A 75 3.94 3.31 12.84
C ALA A 75 5.38 2.99 12.42
N LEU A 76 5.92 3.69 11.42
CA LEU A 76 7.33 3.56 11.01
C LEU A 76 8.32 3.96 12.12
N ARG A 77 7.93 4.89 13.01
CA ARG A 77 8.76 5.38 14.13
C ARG A 77 8.74 4.51 15.38
N LYS A 78 7.81 3.55 15.45
CA LYS A 78 7.69 2.67 16.63
C LYS A 78 8.83 1.65 16.64
N MET A 79 9.15 1.11 17.82
CA MET A 79 10.05 -0.04 17.91
C MET A 79 9.59 -1.20 17.02
N PRO A 80 10.50 -1.85 16.30
CA PRO A 80 10.20 -3.01 15.48
C PRO A 80 9.78 -4.19 16.35
N GLN A 81 8.96 -5.07 15.80
CA GLN A 81 8.72 -6.38 16.42
C GLN A 81 9.77 -7.36 15.91
N GLU A 82 10.20 -8.29 16.77
CA GLU A 82 11.09 -9.36 16.33
C GLU A 82 10.41 -10.23 15.27
N LEU A 83 11.09 -10.40 14.14
CA LEU A 83 10.65 -11.31 13.09
C LEU A 83 11.11 -12.75 13.39
N PRO A 84 10.34 -13.77 12.94
CA PRO A 84 10.73 -15.16 13.07
C PRO A 84 12.17 -15.42 12.57
N GLN A 85 12.89 -16.28 13.31
CA GLN A 85 14.23 -16.72 12.91
C GLN A 85 14.14 -17.61 11.66
N ASP A 86 13.11 -18.47 11.57
CA ASP A 86 12.83 -19.27 10.39
C ASP A 86 12.51 -18.36 9.19
N PHE A 87 13.26 -18.55 8.10
CA PHE A 87 13.12 -17.72 6.91
C PHE A 87 11.77 -17.91 6.20
N LYS A 88 11.23 -19.13 6.15
CA LYS A 88 9.97 -19.40 5.47
C LYS A 88 8.81 -18.77 6.24
N GLU A 89 8.82 -18.89 7.55
CA GLU A 89 7.80 -18.29 8.42
C GLU A 89 7.84 -16.76 8.34
N ARG A 90 9.04 -16.17 8.49
CA ARG A 90 9.21 -14.71 8.33
C ARG A 90 8.72 -14.22 6.99
N ARG A 91 9.14 -14.88 5.90
CA ARG A 91 8.75 -14.49 4.55
C ARG A 91 7.22 -14.50 4.41
N LYS A 92 6.57 -15.56 4.87
CA LYS A 92 5.11 -15.68 4.84
C LYS A 92 4.45 -14.52 5.59
N GLN A 93 4.92 -14.21 6.80
CA GLN A 93 4.40 -13.11 7.61
C GLN A 93 4.57 -11.74 6.91
N ILE A 94 5.75 -11.48 6.35
CA ILE A 94 6.03 -10.23 5.62
C ILE A 94 5.16 -10.12 4.36
N GLU A 95 5.03 -11.20 3.59
CA GLU A 95 4.16 -11.24 2.40
C GLU A 95 2.70 -10.95 2.81
N GLU A 96 2.19 -11.59 3.87
CA GLU A 96 0.84 -11.32 4.38
C GLU A 96 0.66 -9.85 4.79
N MET A 97 1.66 -9.23 5.41
CA MET A 97 1.59 -7.83 5.82
C MET A 97 1.62 -6.87 4.62
N ILE A 98 2.50 -7.10 3.65
CA ILE A 98 2.62 -6.27 2.43
C ILE A 98 1.36 -6.40 1.57
N PHE A 99 0.86 -7.61 1.36
CA PHE A 99 -0.29 -7.87 0.50
C PHE A 99 -1.65 -7.77 1.23
N SER A 100 -1.65 -7.42 2.52
CA SER A 100 -2.88 -7.17 3.29
C SER A 100 -3.72 -6.02 2.72
N GLY A 101 -3.11 -5.12 1.94
CA GLY A 101 -3.72 -3.89 1.47
C GLY A 101 -3.93 -2.85 2.57
N ALA A 102 -3.51 -3.11 3.81
CA ALA A 102 -3.64 -2.18 4.93
C ALA A 102 -2.36 -1.34 5.10
N PRO A 103 -2.40 -0.01 4.92
CA PRO A 103 -1.19 0.83 4.93
C PRO A 103 -0.34 0.73 6.21
N ILE A 104 -0.98 0.51 7.36
CA ILE A 104 -0.27 0.32 8.63
C ILE A 104 0.51 -1.00 8.64
N LYS A 105 -0.06 -2.09 8.11
CA LYS A 105 0.61 -3.38 8.02
C LYS A 105 1.81 -3.33 7.07
N ILE A 106 1.66 -2.61 5.96
CA ILE A 106 2.77 -2.38 5.03
C ILE A 106 3.88 -1.58 5.72
N ALA A 107 3.54 -0.53 6.48
CA ALA A 107 4.52 0.23 7.26
C ALA A 107 5.23 -0.60 8.33
N GLU A 108 4.49 -1.46 9.06
CA GLU A 108 5.07 -2.39 10.03
C GLU A 108 6.10 -3.31 9.35
N ALA A 109 5.78 -3.90 8.20
CA ALA A 109 6.67 -4.78 7.45
C ALA A 109 7.92 -4.06 6.93
N VAL A 110 7.76 -2.84 6.38
CA VAL A 110 8.88 -2.00 5.94
C VAL A 110 9.81 -1.68 7.10
N ARG A 111 9.25 -1.32 8.26
CA ARG A 111 10.03 -1.05 9.47
C ARG A 111 10.81 -2.29 9.93
N GLU A 112 10.13 -3.44 10.03
CA GLU A 112 10.73 -4.68 10.55
C GLU A 112 11.85 -5.19 9.63
N LEU A 113 11.64 -5.15 8.30
CA LEU A 113 12.69 -5.50 7.33
C LEU A 113 13.84 -4.50 7.33
N THR A 114 13.55 -3.20 7.44
CA THR A 114 14.61 -2.16 7.53
C THR A 114 15.49 -2.42 8.76
N TRP A 115 14.87 -2.61 9.91
CA TRP A 115 15.58 -2.91 11.15
C TRP A 115 16.42 -4.18 11.03
N ARG A 116 15.80 -5.25 10.55
CA ARG A 116 16.49 -6.51 10.34
C ARG A 116 17.70 -6.33 9.42
N GLY A 117 17.57 -5.55 8.35
CA GLY A 117 18.66 -5.25 7.42
C GLY A 117 19.87 -4.55 8.06
N HIS A 118 19.64 -3.78 9.13
CA HIS A 118 20.73 -3.19 9.92
C HIS A 118 21.41 -4.20 10.84
N GLU A 119 20.65 -5.12 11.47
CA GLU A 119 21.22 -6.15 12.34
C GLU A 119 21.88 -7.30 11.57
N LYS A 120 21.26 -7.71 10.45
CA LYS A 120 21.62 -8.89 9.65
C LYS A 120 21.28 -8.62 8.19
N ASN A 121 22.16 -9.01 7.28
CA ASN A 121 21.89 -8.90 5.84
C ASN A 121 20.54 -9.55 5.46
N LEU A 122 19.70 -8.81 4.73
CA LEU A 122 18.51 -9.35 4.11
C LEU A 122 18.92 -10.29 2.97
N ASN A 123 18.14 -11.35 2.75
CA ASN A 123 18.26 -12.11 1.51
C ASN A 123 17.55 -11.35 0.38
N ILE A 124 17.84 -11.75 -0.87
CA ILE A 124 17.29 -11.13 -2.08
C ILE A 124 15.76 -11.07 -2.07
N SER A 125 15.08 -12.07 -1.49
CA SER A 125 13.62 -12.07 -1.43
C SER A 125 13.08 -11.04 -0.44
N ASP A 126 13.66 -10.99 0.77
CA ASP A 126 13.29 -10.03 1.82
C ASP A 126 13.61 -8.59 1.35
N GLN A 127 14.71 -8.40 0.62
CA GLN A 127 15.06 -7.11 0.02
C GLN A 127 14.02 -6.67 -1.02
N LYS A 128 13.59 -7.56 -1.93
CA LYS A 128 12.54 -7.26 -2.91
C LYS A 128 11.22 -6.90 -2.24
N LEU A 129 10.86 -7.59 -1.16
CA LEU A 129 9.67 -7.29 -0.38
C LEU A 129 9.79 -5.91 0.30
N LEU A 130 10.96 -5.57 0.85
CA LEU A 130 11.20 -4.23 1.40
C LEU A 130 11.04 -3.13 0.34
N GLU A 131 11.67 -3.31 -0.83
CA GLU A 131 11.58 -2.36 -1.95
C GLU A 131 10.12 -2.18 -2.40
N GLN A 132 9.38 -3.28 -2.58
CA GLN A 132 7.98 -3.25 -2.96
C GLN A 132 7.09 -2.58 -1.91
N GLY A 133 7.29 -2.88 -0.62
CA GLY A 133 6.54 -2.25 0.47
C GLY A 133 6.80 -0.75 0.54
N ARG A 134 8.05 -0.31 0.33
CA ARG A 134 8.42 1.11 0.27
C ARG A 134 7.74 1.82 -0.89
N GLU A 135 7.77 1.24 -2.09
CA GLU A 135 7.12 1.80 -3.28
C GLU A 135 5.61 1.98 -3.05
N MET A 136 4.93 0.96 -2.49
CA MET A 136 3.51 1.03 -2.16
C MET A 136 3.18 2.16 -1.16
N LEU A 137 4.01 2.35 -0.13
CA LEU A 137 3.81 3.42 0.84
C LEU A 137 4.04 4.79 0.22
N ILE A 138 5.10 4.96 -0.58
CA ILE A 138 5.40 6.22 -1.26
C ILE A 138 4.24 6.61 -2.16
N ASP A 139 3.84 5.70 -3.05
CA ASP A 139 2.75 5.92 -4.00
C ASP A 139 1.45 6.33 -3.32
N GLU A 140 1.05 5.65 -2.26
CA GLU A 140 -0.20 5.96 -1.57
C GLU A 140 -0.11 7.24 -0.72
N LEU A 141 1.03 7.47 -0.05
CA LEU A 141 1.24 8.69 0.73
C LEU A 141 1.26 9.92 -0.16
N CYS A 142 1.92 9.87 -1.33
CA CYS A 142 1.92 10.95 -2.32
C CYS A 142 0.50 11.40 -2.65
N LEU A 143 -0.42 10.44 -2.88
CA LEU A 143 -1.83 10.75 -3.14
C LEU A 143 -2.58 11.24 -1.90
N ALA A 144 -2.29 10.70 -0.72
CA ALA A 144 -2.99 11.03 0.52
C ALA A 144 -2.66 12.44 1.07
N ILE A 145 -1.45 12.93 0.81
CA ILE A 145 -0.98 14.24 1.29
C ILE A 145 -0.61 15.22 0.17
N ASN A 146 -0.83 14.84 -1.09
CA ASN A 146 -0.50 15.64 -2.28
C ASN A 146 0.94 16.15 -2.25
N ALA A 147 1.88 15.21 -2.14
CA ALA A 147 3.31 15.49 -2.03
C ALA A 147 4.12 14.72 -3.09
N GLU A 148 5.31 15.21 -3.39
CA GLU A 148 6.22 14.58 -4.35
C GLU A 148 6.85 13.29 -3.77
N PRO A 149 7.12 12.27 -4.61
CA PRO A 149 7.72 11.00 -4.17
C PRO A 149 9.03 11.14 -3.41
N THR A 150 9.86 12.13 -3.78
CA THR A 150 11.13 12.41 -3.11
C THR A 150 10.90 12.86 -1.67
N THR A 151 10.03 13.84 -1.45
CA THR A 151 9.67 14.34 -0.11
C THR A 151 9.08 13.25 0.77
N VAL A 152 8.22 12.40 0.21
CA VAL A 152 7.63 11.27 0.94
C VAL A 152 8.68 10.22 1.28
N SER A 153 9.57 9.88 0.34
CA SER A 153 10.69 8.96 0.56
C SER A 153 11.61 9.45 1.69
N ASP A 154 11.95 10.74 1.69
CA ASP A 154 12.76 11.35 2.75
C ASP A 154 12.07 11.27 4.11
N THR A 155 10.77 11.57 4.15
CA THR A 155 9.95 11.45 5.38
C THR A 155 9.94 10.01 5.92
N ILE A 156 9.84 9.01 5.03
CA ILE A 156 9.90 7.58 5.42
C ILE A 156 11.29 7.25 5.96
N ASN A 157 12.36 7.70 5.30
CA ASN A 157 13.73 7.47 5.76
C ASN A 157 13.98 8.08 7.14
N GLU A 158 13.60 9.34 7.35
CA GLU A 158 13.70 10.01 8.66
C GLU A 158 12.92 9.25 9.75
N ALA A 159 11.71 8.79 9.42
CA ALA A 159 10.89 8.03 10.35
C ALA A 159 11.54 6.71 10.77
N LEU A 160 12.22 6.03 9.84
CA LEU A 160 12.94 4.79 10.11
C LEU A 160 14.24 5.03 10.89
N THR A 161 14.98 6.11 10.61
CA THR A 161 16.21 6.47 11.34
C THR A 161 15.94 6.83 12.80
N PHE A 162 14.83 7.53 13.08
CA PHE A 162 14.45 7.89 14.46
C PHE A 162 14.30 6.65 15.39
N SER A 163 13.84 5.53 14.83
CA SER A 163 13.74 4.26 15.57
C SER A 163 15.13 3.69 15.92
N ASN A 164 16.15 3.91 15.08
CA ASN A 164 17.51 3.39 15.28
C ASN A 164 18.25 4.14 16.39
N GLU A 165 18.20 5.47 16.40
CA GLU A 165 18.90 6.28 17.41
C GLU A 165 18.33 6.07 18.81
N THR A 166 17.01 5.94 18.93
CA THR A 166 16.33 5.70 20.21
C THR A 166 16.73 4.35 20.84
N MET A 167 17.08 3.36 20.02
CA MET A 167 17.54 2.04 20.47
C MET A 167 19.04 2.00 20.80
N LEU A 168 19.89 2.72 20.06
CA LEU A 168 21.32 2.84 20.39
C LEU A 168 21.57 3.61 21.69
N ALA A 169 20.61 4.45 22.10
CA ALA A 169 20.66 5.23 23.33
C ALA A 169 20.06 4.52 24.57
N ALA A 170 19.47 3.33 24.40
CA ALA A 170 18.83 2.54 25.46
C ALA A 170 19.68 1.32 25.84
#